data_AF-A0ABD7ZC97-F1
#
_entry.id   AF-A0ABD7ZC97-F1
#
_cell.length_a   1.000
_cell.length_b   1.000
_cell.length_c   1.000
_cell.angle_alpha   90.00
_cell.angle_beta   90.00
_cell.angle_gamma   90.00
#
_symmetry.space_group_name_H-M   'P 1'
#
loop_
_entity.id
_entity.type
_entity.pdbx_description
1 polymer ?
#
loop_
_entity_poly.entity_id
_entity_poly.type
_entity_poly.pdbx_seq_one_letter_code
_entity_poly.pdbx_strand_id
1 'polypeptide(L)'
;MGSSSDIKDLLRERVAAKYTIDDLKETGKKIRETAPIESLAAVSKIDRDPVQFINSVEQNLTESLLPMRHQRMGASQAAFFRGTAELMAYDLRQGEKSGINLLIDGDAHLQNFGFYASPERNLLFDLNDFDEAQINSFEFDIKRLLTSVYLLGDQQGFEADKLDELVQTDASIYRKTLRDLFKLGALDRFYQSTEVKHLMQEIPGAEDSQLLAKFVKKATKRNNDSVVKKYTLTTDDGHMRFKDDPPSSVRLDQATYQAIYDGFTQYRKTTRADILVLLSQYRITDIIHHSVGIGSFGTNCYLVLLSGLGGGHIVLQVKEALPPRQELLPHTERMTLQQEVSQGQRIIAAQMILQKASDPFLGWFNVGDKSYYVRQFRDMKGSVDLEELNFTEFQYYTQITAYLLAMAHAQTPQAAVVTGYLDKHFDSAVQRWSKWYLNQVKADYSAFLRAVDTHLLA
;
A
#
# COMPACT_ATOMS: atom_id res chain seq x y z
N MET A 1 14.27 -13.58 33.06
CA MET A 1 12.98 -12.87 32.90
C MET A 1 13.29 -11.40 32.68
N GLY A 2 13.51 -11.01 31.42
CA GLY A 2 13.56 -9.61 31.00
C GLY A 2 12.16 -9.21 30.55
N SER A 3 11.71 -8.02 30.93
CA SER A 3 10.38 -7.52 30.66
C SER A 3 10.06 -7.49 29.16
N SER A 4 8.80 -7.73 28.83
CA SER A 4 8.14 -7.59 27.51
C SER A 4 8.37 -6.23 26.81
N SER A 5 9.11 -5.30 27.40
CA SER A 5 9.48 -4.00 26.82
C SER A 5 10.58 -4.11 25.75
N ASP A 6 11.50 -5.07 25.84
CA ASP A 6 12.69 -5.13 24.95
C ASP A 6 12.37 -5.55 23.50
N ILE A 7 11.28 -6.28 23.28
CA ILE A 7 10.89 -6.75 21.93
C ILE A 7 10.28 -5.62 21.09
N LYS A 8 9.70 -4.59 21.72
CA LYS A 8 9.11 -3.44 21.02
C LYS A 8 10.14 -2.58 20.29
N ASP A 9 11.42 -2.67 20.67
CA ASP A 9 12.54 -1.90 20.10
C ASP A 9 13.38 -2.68 19.08
N LEU A 10 12.98 -3.88 18.66
CA LEU A 10 13.79 -4.69 17.74
C LEU A 10 13.83 -4.16 16.28
N LEU A 11 13.05 -3.13 15.96
CA LEU A 11 13.22 -2.33 14.73
C LEU A 11 14.36 -1.32 14.84
N ARG A 12 14.89 -1.10 16.06
CA ARG A 12 15.86 -0.03 16.41
C ARG A 12 17.23 -0.58 16.84
N GLU A 13 17.33 -1.86 17.19
CA GLU A 13 18.57 -2.47 17.68
C GLU A 13 19.25 -3.42 16.68
N ARG A 14 20.55 -3.68 16.88
CA ARG A 14 21.27 -4.76 16.18
C ARG A 14 20.75 -6.12 16.65
N VAL A 15 19.62 -6.58 16.09
CA VAL A 15 18.96 -7.85 16.46
C VAL A 15 19.94 -9.02 16.48
N ALA A 16 20.81 -9.12 15.47
CA ALA A 16 21.80 -10.19 15.36
C ALA A 16 22.85 -10.23 16.49
N ALA A 17 23.01 -9.15 17.25
CA ALA A 17 23.91 -9.12 18.41
C ALA A 17 23.27 -9.76 19.66
N LYS A 18 21.94 -9.90 19.69
CA LYS A 18 21.18 -10.36 20.85
C LYS A 18 20.40 -11.67 20.61
N TYR A 19 20.02 -11.97 19.36
CA TYR A 19 19.13 -13.08 19.05
C TYR A 19 19.56 -13.85 17.80
N THR A 20 19.40 -15.17 17.85
CA THR A 20 19.38 -16.04 16.68
C THR A 20 17.96 -16.14 16.10
N ILE A 21 17.82 -16.72 14.91
CA ILE A 21 16.49 -17.00 14.33
C ILE A 21 15.70 -17.98 15.21
N ASP A 22 16.36 -18.94 15.84
CA ASP A 22 15.69 -19.91 16.71
C ASP A 22 15.21 -19.27 18.02
N ASP A 23 15.95 -18.31 18.58
CA ASP A 23 15.49 -17.52 19.74
C ASP A 23 14.22 -16.71 19.40
N LEU A 24 14.17 -16.12 18.20
CA LEU A 24 13.01 -15.38 17.73
C LEU A 24 11.81 -16.30 17.49
N LYS A 25 12.02 -17.48 16.89
CA LYS A 25 10.97 -18.49 16.73
C LYS A 25 10.44 -18.98 18.08
N GLU A 26 11.31 -19.21 19.04
CA GLU A 26 10.91 -19.62 20.39
C GLU A 26 10.11 -18.53 21.11
N THR A 27 10.45 -17.27 20.89
CA THR A 27 9.64 -16.12 21.32
C THR A 27 8.23 -16.18 20.72
N GLY A 28 8.12 -16.48 19.43
CA GLY A 28 6.83 -16.65 18.75
C GLY A 28 5.98 -17.77 19.34
N LYS A 29 6.59 -18.91 19.68
CA LYS A 29 5.89 -20.02 20.35
C LYS A 29 5.37 -19.61 21.73
N LYS A 30 6.16 -18.88 22.52
CA LYS A 30 5.74 -18.37 23.83
C LYS A 30 4.57 -17.39 23.71
N ILE A 31 4.59 -16.50 22.71
CA ILE A 31 3.45 -15.60 22.45
C ILE A 31 2.18 -16.39 22.14
N ARG A 32 2.30 -17.51 21.43
CA ARG A 32 1.16 -18.39 21.12
C ARG A 32 0.49 -18.98 22.36
N GLU A 33 1.24 -19.22 23.44
CA GLU A 33 0.69 -19.72 24.70
C GLU A 33 -0.25 -18.69 25.36
N THR A 34 0.04 -17.39 25.22
CA THR A 34 -0.75 -16.30 25.80
C THR A 34 -1.77 -15.69 24.84
N ALA A 35 -1.53 -15.80 23.53
CA ALA A 35 -2.42 -15.36 22.45
C ALA A 35 -2.61 -16.50 21.44
N PRO A 36 -3.44 -17.52 21.77
CA PRO A 36 -3.63 -18.70 20.93
C PRO A 36 -4.11 -18.33 19.52
N ILE A 37 -3.70 -19.08 18.50
CA ILE A 37 -4.06 -18.81 17.10
C ILE A 37 -5.59 -18.79 16.92
N GLU A 38 -6.30 -19.65 17.64
CA GLU A 38 -7.76 -19.75 17.61
C GLU A 38 -8.43 -18.45 18.09
N SER A 39 -7.80 -17.70 18.98
CA SER A 39 -8.28 -16.38 19.43
C SER A 39 -8.24 -15.35 18.30
N LEU A 40 -7.38 -15.50 17.29
CA LEU A 40 -7.34 -14.60 16.14
C LEU A 40 -8.59 -14.71 15.26
N ALA A 41 -9.34 -15.80 15.39
CA ALA A 41 -10.65 -15.97 14.77
C ALA A 41 -11.79 -15.35 15.60
N ALA A 42 -11.51 -14.90 16.82
CA ALA A 42 -12.51 -14.29 17.68
C ALA A 42 -13.04 -13.01 17.04
N VAL A 43 -14.36 -12.88 17.13
CA VAL A 43 -15.10 -11.73 16.63
C VAL A 43 -15.45 -10.88 17.82
N SER A 44 -14.93 -9.65 17.84
CA SER A 44 -15.32 -8.66 18.85
C SER A 44 -16.57 -7.92 18.41
N LYS A 45 -17.39 -7.47 19.36
CA LYS A 45 -18.46 -6.51 19.06
C LYS A 45 -17.80 -5.23 18.55
N ILE A 46 -18.12 -4.84 17.33
CA ILE A 46 -17.70 -3.56 16.77
C ILE A 46 -18.70 -2.50 17.24
N ASP A 47 -18.22 -1.54 18.00
CA ASP A 47 -19.01 -0.45 18.58
C ASP A 47 -18.40 0.90 18.13
N ARG A 48 -18.59 1.22 16.85
CA ARG A 48 -18.18 2.48 16.22
C ARG A 48 -19.17 2.89 15.13
N ASP A 49 -19.29 4.18 14.90
CA ASP A 49 -20.03 4.73 13.76
C ASP A 49 -19.07 4.88 12.55
N PRO A 50 -19.25 4.11 11.45
CA PRO A 50 -18.42 4.26 10.27
C PRO A 50 -18.50 5.65 9.64
N VAL A 51 -19.64 6.34 9.74
CA VAL A 51 -19.85 7.68 9.16
C VAL A 51 -19.03 8.72 9.93
N GLN A 52 -19.01 8.63 11.26
CA GLN A 52 -18.18 9.51 12.10
C GLN A 52 -16.69 9.34 11.80
N PHE A 53 -16.24 8.11 11.56
CA PHE A 53 -14.83 7.82 11.27
C PHE A 53 -14.44 8.32 9.88
N ILE A 54 -15.28 8.10 8.88
CA ILE A 54 -15.10 8.68 7.54
C ILE A 54 -15.01 10.20 7.63
N ASN A 55 -15.92 10.86 8.36
CA ASN A 55 -15.89 12.30 8.60
C ASN A 55 -14.58 12.78 9.26
N SER A 56 -14.03 12.01 10.22
CA SER A 56 -12.77 12.35 10.90
C SER A 56 -11.59 12.35 9.94
N VAL A 57 -11.58 11.43 8.96
CA VAL A 57 -10.57 11.42 7.89
C VAL A 57 -10.83 12.58 6.91
N GLU A 58 -12.08 12.80 6.50
CA GLU A 58 -12.45 13.78 5.48
C GLU A 58 -12.20 15.24 5.88
N GLN A 59 -12.17 15.56 7.18
CA GLN A 59 -11.73 16.85 7.70
C GLN A 59 -10.29 17.24 7.30
N ASN A 60 -9.48 16.26 6.91
CA ASN A 60 -8.10 16.45 6.47
C ASN A 60 -7.97 16.44 4.94
N LEU A 61 -9.09 16.39 4.20
CA LEU A 61 -9.14 16.33 2.74
C LEU A 61 -9.72 17.61 2.15
N THR A 62 -9.51 17.80 0.85
CA THR A 62 -10.05 18.93 0.10
C THR A 62 -11.56 18.79 -0.04
N GLU A 63 -12.31 19.67 0.63
CA GLU A 63 -13.79 19.64 0.70
C GLU A 63 -14.46 19.56 -0.68
N SER A 64 -14.00 20.34 -1.66
CA SER A 64 -14.59 20.36 -3.01
C SER A 64 -14.42 19.04 -3.78
N LEU A 65 -13.61 18.10 -3.29
CA LEU A 65 -13.39 16.79 -3.89
C LEU A 65 -14.16 15.66 -3.18
N LEU A 66 -14.79 15.93 -2.02
CA LEU A 66 -15.52 14.93 -1.24
C LEU A 66 -16.69 14.30 -2.01
N PRO A 67 -17.53 15.04 -2.77
CA PRO A 67 -18.62 14.40 -3.50
C PRO A 67 -18.13 13.36 -4.53
N MET A 68 -17.01 13.66 -5.21
CA MET A 68 -16.41 12.71 -6.15
C MET A 68 -15.69 11.55 -5.43
N ARG A 69 -15.14 11.78 -4.23
CA ARG A 69 -14.62 10.72 -3.36
C ARG A 69 -15.73 9.74 -3.01
N HIS A 70 -16.87 10.25 -2.54
CA HIS A 70 -18.02 9.42 -2.16
C HIS A 70 -18.58 8.66 -3.34
N GLN A 71 -18.72 9.30 -4.51
CA GLN A 71 -19.13 8.61 -5.74
C GLN A 71 -18.22 7.42 -6.06
N ARG A 72 -16.90 7.60 -5.96
CA ARG A 72 -15.93 6.53 -6.23
C ARG A 72 -15.99 5.41 -5.19
N MET A 73 -16.13 5.76 -3.91
CA MET A 73 -16.30 4.78 -2.83
C MET A 73 -17.65 4.04 -2.94
N GLY A 74 -18.69 4.73 -3.38
CA GLY A 74 -20.02 4.20 -3.60
C GLY A 74 -20.11 3.22 -4.76
N ALA A 75 -19.09 3.13 -5.62
CA ALA A 75 -19.12 2.27 -6.81
C ALA A 75 -19.19 0.77 -6.50
N SER A 76 -18.56 0.31 -5.41
CA SER A 76 -18.66 -1.07 -4.94
C SER A 76 -18.18 -1.23 -3.50
N GLN A 77 -18.49 -2.36 -2.86
CA GLN A 77 -17.99 -2.68 -1.51
C GLN A 77 -16.46 -2.75 -1.48
N ALA A 78 -15.82 -3.25 -2.55
CA ALA A 78 -14.36 -3.27 -2.66
C ALA A 78 -13.77 -1.85 -2.78
N ALA A 79 -14.44 -0.95 -3.53
CA ALA A 79 -14.03 0.45 -3.64
C ALA A 79 -14.18 1.19 -2.30
N PHE A 80 -15.27 0.94 -1.57
CA PHE A 80 -15.48 1.44 -0.21
C PHE A 80 -14.38 0.96 0.74
N PHE A 81 -14.12 -0.36 0.77
CA PHE A 81 -13.11 -0.96 1.65
C PHE A 81 -11.72 -0.35 1.46
N ARG A 82 -11.34 -0.06 0.20
CA ARG A 82 -10.10 0.65 -0.15
C ARG A 82 -10.11 2.12 0.29
N GLY A 83 -11.28 2.76 0.33
CA GLY A 83 -11.45 4.13 0.77
C GLY A 83 -11.40 4.31 2.30
N THR A 84 -11.57 3.24 3.07
CA THR A 84 -11.82 3.31 4.52
C THR A 84 -10.92 2.37 5.33
N ALA A 85 -9.60 2.42 5.09
CA ALA A 85 -8.63 1.57 5.79
C ALA A 85 -8.70 1.72 7.33
N GLU A 86 -9.04 2.93 7.81
CA GLU A 86 -9.16 3.28 9.22
C GLU A 86 -10.20 2.44 9.98
N LEU A 87 -11.30 2.05 9.33
CA LEU A 87 -12.38 1.28 9.97
C LEU A 87 -11.85 -0.06 10.46
N MET A 88 -11.20 -0.81 9.57
CA MET A 88 -10.63 -2.11 9.89
C MET A 88 -9.42 -2.00 10.82
N ALA A 89 -8.60 -0.99 10.63
CA ALA A 89 -7.46 -0.74 11.51
C ALA A 89 -7.92 -0.52 12.96
N TYR A 90 -9.00 0.24 13.17
CA TYR A 90 -9.60 0.41 14.49
C TYR A 90 -10.16 -0.90 15.06
N ASP A 91 -10.93 -1.64 14.28
CA ASP A 91 -11.59 -2.87 14.76
C ASP A 91 -10.57 -3.94 15.16
N LEU A 92 -9.48 -4.07 14.38
CA LEU A 92 -8.37 -4.95 14.70
C LEU A 92 -7.60 -4.51 15.96
N ARG A 93 -7.54 -3.20 16.26
CA ARG A 93 -6.98 -2.73 17.52
C ARG A 93 -7.84 -3.11 18.71
N GLN A 94 -9.17 -3.10 18.57
CA GLN A 94 -10.09 -3.50 19.64
C GLN A 94 -10.16 -5.02 19.82
N GLY A 95 -9.87 -5.79 18.76
CA GLY A 95 -9.91 -7.25 18.78
C GLY A 95 -8.65 -7.94 19.32
N GLU A 96 -8.76 -9.27 19.37
CA GLU A 96 -7.67 -10.19 19.67
C GLU A 96 -6.56 -10.13 18.61
N LYS A 97 -5.31 -10.06 19.07
CA LYS A 97 -4.09 -9.96 18.25
C LYS A 97 -2.90 -10.54 19.01
N SER A 98 -1.92 -11.07 18.29
CA SER A 98 -0.69 -11.60 18.89
C SER A 98 0.19 -10.53 19.54
N GLY A 99 0.07 -9.28 19.07
CA GLY A 99 0.97 -8.19 19.44
C GLY A 99 2.37 -8.30 18.79
N ILE A 100 2.55 -9.19 17.82
CA ILE A 100 3.80 -9.31 17.07
C ILE A 100 3.84 -8.24 15.98
N ASN A 101 4.52 -7.13 16.30
CA ASN A 101 4.58 -5.99 15.41
C ASN A 101 5.67 -6.13 14.35
N LEU A 102 5.32 -5.83 13.11
CA LEU A 102 6.22 -5.66 11.97
C LEU A 102 6.06 -4.24 11.43
N LEU A 103 6.96 -3.81 10.53
CA LEU A 103 6.58 -2.80 9.57
C LEU A 103 5.59 -3.44 8.58
N ILE A 104 4.37 -2.92 8.55
CA ILE A 104 3.27 -3.39 7.69
C ILE A 104 2.93 -2.32 6.64
N ASP A 105 2.28 -2.72 5.56
CA ASP A 105 1.72 -1.84 4.54
C ASP A 105 0.53 -1.02 5.07
N GLY A 106 -0.27 -1.60 5.96
CA GLY A 106 -1.44 -0.97 6.57
C GLY A 106 -2.67 -0.91 5.67
N ASP A 107 -2.51 -1.07 4.34
CA ASP A 107 -3.59 -1.08 3.35
C ASP A 107 -3.48 -2.29 2.39
N ALA A 108 -2.94 -3.43 2.86
CA ALA A 108 -2.68 -4.58 2.01
C ALA A 108 -3.98 -5.22 1.50
N HIS A 109 -4.38 -4.91 0.27
CA HIS A 109 -5.54 -5.50 -0.41
C HIS A 109 -5.18 -5.87 -1.86
N LEU A 110 -5.97 -6.72 -2.52
CA LEU A 110 -5.67 -7.21 -3.88
C LEU A 110 -5.36 -6.08 -4.87
N GLN A 111 -6.09 -4.97 -4.83
CA GLN A 111 -5.84 -3.83 -5.72
C GLN A 111 -4.62 -2.93 -5.34
N ASN A 112 -3.89 -3.24 -4.26
CA ASN A 112 -2.66 -2.53 -3.84
C ASN A 112 -1.40 -3.19 -4.42
N PHE A 113 -1.56 -4.17 -5.31
CA PHE A 113 -0.47 -4.81 -6.03
C PHE A 113 -0.50 -4.41 -7.51
N GLY A 114 0.66 -4.24 -8.12
CA GLY A 114 0.72 -3.90 -9.53
C GLY A 114 2.12 -3.80 -10.09
N PHE A 115 2.15 -3.52 -11.39
CA PHE A 115 3.37 -3.54 -12.18
C PHE A 115 4.10 -2.19 -12.14
N TYR A 116 5.42 -2.24 -12.14
CA TYR A 116 6.31 -1.08 -12.30
C TYR A 116 7.68 -1.54 -12.82
N ALA A 117 8.51 -0.58 -13.23
CA ALA A 117 9.86 -0.85 -13.71
C ALA A 117 10.88 -0.83 -12.56
N SER A 118 11.82 -1.79 -12.55
CA SER A 118 13.05 -1.67 -11.77
C SER A 118 13.95 -0.57 -12.36
N PRO A 119 14.97 -0.08 -11.63
CA PRO A 119 15.98 0.83 -12.18
C PRO A 119 16.65 0.30 -13.46
N GLU A 120 16.85 -1.02 -13.55
CA GLU A 120 17.40 -1.74 -14.72
C GLU A 120 16.36 -2.00 -15.82
N ARG A 121 15.12 -1.48 -15.66
CA ARG A 121 14.00 -1.61 -16.61
C ARG A 121 13.38 -3.00 -16.71
N ASN A 122 13.58 -3.84 -15.69
CA ASN A 122 12.84 -5.11 -15.58
C ASN A 122 11.41 -4.84 -15.11
N LEU A 123 10.43 -5.63 -15.60
CA LEU A 123 9.05 -5.52 -15.13
C LEU A 123 8.87 -6.27 -13.81
N LEU A 124 8.54 -5.53 -12.76
CA LEU A 124 8.28 -6.06 -11.43
C LEU A 124 6.78 -6.05 -11.13
N PHE A 125 6.35 -6.88 -10.18
CA PHE A 125 4.99 -6.85 -9.63
C PHE A 125 5.08 -6.96 -8.11
N ASP A 126 4.59 -5.95 -7.38
CA ASP A 126 4.74 -5.82 -5.92
C ASP A 126 3.68 -4.88 -5.34
N LEU A 127 3.74 -4.62 -4.03
CA LEU A 127 2.98 -3.55 -3.34
C LEU A 127 3.23 -2.18 -4.00
N ASN A 128 2.22 -1.31 -4.02
CA ASN A 128 2.21 -0.08 -4.82
C ASN A 128 1.85 1.23 -4.08
N ASP A 129 1.18 1.16 -2.94
CA ASP A 129 0.75 2.30 -2.14
C ASP A 129 1.10 2.05 -0.67
N PHE A 130 1.79 3.00 -0.05
CA PHE A 130 2.39 2.87 1.28
C PHE A 130 1.94 4.01 2.21
N ASP A 131 0.88 4.73 1.85
CA ASP A 131 0.36 5.87 2.63
C ASP A 131 0.03 5.45 4.08
N GLU A 132 -0.48 4.23 4.27
CA GLU A 132 -0.88 3.68 5.59
C GLU A 132 0.22 2.89 6.31
N ALA A 133 1.43 2.81 5.73
CA ALA A 133 2.47 1.91 6.20
C ALA A 133 3.05 2.33 7.55
N GLN A 134 3.12 1.40 8.49
CA GLN A 134 3.46 1.72 9.89
C GLN A 134 3.85 0.48 10.67
N ILE A 135 4.31 0.67 11.90
CA ILE A 135 4.56 -0.44 12.81
C ILE A 135 3.23 -0.90 13.38
N ASN A 136 2.84 -2.14 13.11
CA ASN A 136 1.63 -2.73 13.68
C ASN A 136 1.70 -4.27 13.65
N SER A 137 0.70 -4.91 14.25
CA SER A 137 0.59 -6.37 14.27
C SER A 137 0.42 -6.91 12.84
N PHE A 138 1.22 -7.92 12.47
CA PHE A 138 1.24 -8.47 11.10
C PHE A 138 -0.14 -8.95 10.61
N GLU A 139 -1.03 -9.29 11.55
CA GLU A 139 -2.39 -9.73 11.29
C GLU A 139 -3.20 -8.67 10.54
N PHE A 140 -2.86 -7.39 10.65
CA PHE A 140 -3.59 -6.31 10.00
C PHE A 140 -3.54 -6.46 8.48
N ASP A 141 -2.35 -6.62 7.91
CA ASP A 141 -2.19 -6.76 6.47
C ASP A 141 -2.79 -8.06 5.94
N ILE A 142 -2.51 -9.21 6.59
CA ILE A 142 -3.01 -10.49 6.08
C ILE A 142 -4.53 -10.60 6.21
N LYS A 143 -5.13 -10.11 7.30
CA LYS A 143 -6.60 -10.07 7.43
C LYS A 143 -7.20 -9.11 6.41
N ARG A 144 -6.58 -7.96 6.15
CA ARG A 144 -7.02 -6.99 5.13
C ARG A 144 -6.95 -7.59 3.72
N LEU A 145 -5.86 -8.29 3.41
CA LEU A 145 -5.66 -8.94 2.11
C LEU A 145 -6.73 -9.99 1.87
N LEU A 146 -6.93 -10.91 2.81
CA LEU A 146 -7.88 -12.01 2.69
C LEU A 146 -9.34 -11.54 2.70
N THR A 147 -9.65 -10.46 3.43
CA THR A 147 -10.97 -9.81 3.34
C THR A 147 -11.21 -9.26 1.93
N SER A 148 -10.19 -8.69 1.29
CA SER A 148 -10.32 -8.19 -0.09
C SER A 148 -10.50 -9.31 -1.12
N VAL A 149 -9.96 -10.52 -0.88
CA VAL A 149 -10.24 -11.72 -1.70
C VAL A 149 -11.72 -12.04 -1.67
N TYR A 150 -12.34 -12.03 -0.48
CA TYR A 150 -13.78 -12.23 -0.35
C TYR A 150 -14.60 -11.14 -1.04
N LEU A 151 -14.27 -9.87 -0.83
CA LEU A 151 -15.01 -8.75 -1.43
C LEU A 151 -15.02 -8.81 -2.95
N LEU A 152 -13.85 -9.06 -3.56
CA LEU A 152 -13.70 -9.08 -5.01
C LEU A 152 -14.19 -10.40 -5.63
N GLY A 153 -14.09 -11.51 -4.90
CA GLY A 153 -14.67 -12.79 -5.33
C GLY A 153 -16.19 -12.80 -5.29
N ASP A 154 -16.79 -12.23 -4.23
CA ASP A 154 -18.25 -12.06 -4.10
C ASP A 154 -18.79 -11.11 -5.19
N GLN A 155 -18.08 -10.02 -5.49
CA GLN A 155 -18.43 -9.10 -6.58
C GLN A 155 -18.45 -9.79 -7.95
N GLN A 156 -17.58 -10.78 -8.17
CA GLN A 156 -17.53 -11.56 -9.42
C GLN A 156 -18.49 -12.76 -9.44
N GLY A 157 -19.18 -13.03 -8.34
CA GLY A 157 -20.12 -14.15 -8.23
C GLY A 157 -19.44 -15.52 -8.13
N PHE A 158 -18.20 -15.59 -7.64
CA PHE A 158 -17.56 -16.87 -7.37
C PHE A 158 -18.23 -17.61 -6.20
N GLU A 159 -18.27 -18.93 -6.27
CA GLU A 159 -18.91 -19.78 -5.25
C GLU A 159 -18.23 -19.62 -3.88
N ALA A 160 -19.03 -19.45 -2.83
CA ALA A 160 -18.54 -19.19 -1.48
C ALA A 160 -17.61 -20.29 -0.93
N ASP A 161 -17.90 -21.55 -1.22
CA ASP A 161 -17.08 -22.68 -0.76
C ASP A 161 -15.70 -22.69 -1.45
N LYS A 162 -15.66 -22.34 -2.74
CA LYS A 162 -14.40 -22.17 -3.48
C LYS A 162 -13.58 -21.00 -2.95
N LEU A 163 -14.22 -19.91 -2.55
CA LEU A 163 -13.54 -18.78 -1.90
C LEU A 163 -13.00 -19.15 -0.52
N ASP A 164 -13.71 -19.98 0.26
CA ASP A 164 -13.23 -20.48 1.55
C ASP A 164 -11.96 -21.33 1.42
N GLU A 165 -11.91 -22.21 0.43
CA GLU A 165 -10.72 -23.00 0.11
C GLU A 165 -9.56 -22.12 -0.39
N LEU A 166 -9.86 -21.15 -1.25
CA LEU A 166 -8.87 -20.22 -1.77
C LEU A 166 -8.23 -19.38 -0.66
N VAL A 167 -9.03 -18.78 0.22
CA VAL A 167 -8.53 -17.92 1.31
C VAL A 167 -7.68 -18.71 2.31
N GLN A 168 -8.02 -19.97 2.61
CA GLN A 168 -7.15 -20.85 3.40
C GLN A 168 -5.85 -21.16 2.68
N THR A 169 -5.90 -21.37 1.37
CA THR A 169 -4.72 -21.61 0.53
C THR A 169 -3.79 -20.40 0.54
N ASP A 170 -4.32 -19.20 0.35
CA ASP A 170 -3.58 -17.94 0.38
C ASP A 170 -2.92 -17.70 1.75
N ALA A 171 -3.64 -17.94 2.84
CA ALA A 171 -3.09 -17.88 4.20
C ALA A 171 -1.94 -18.89 4.40
N SER A 172 -2.11 -20.12 3.90
CA SER A 172 -1.08 -21.15 3.90
C SER A 172 0.16 -20.72 3.12
N ILE A 173 -0.02 -20.10 1.95
CA ILE A 173 1.10 -19.58 1.13
C ILE A 173 1.85 -18.52 1.90
N TYR A 174 1.18 -17.50 2.42
CA TYR A 174 1.80 -16.47 3.25
C TYR A 174 2.64 -17.08 4.38
N ARG A 175 2.06 -18.01 5.15
CA ARG A 175 2.72 -18.67 6.28
C ARG A 175 3.93 -19.50 5.86
N LYS A 176 3.81 -20.30 4.79
CA LYS A 176 4.88 -21.17 4.28
C LYS A 176 6.02 -20.34 3.69
N THR A 177 5.71 -19.35 2.87
CA THR A 177 6.69 -18.42 2.28
C THR A 177 7.48 -17.72 3.36
N LEU A 178 6.81 -17.17 4.39
CA LEU A 178 7.50 -16.50 5.49
C LEU A 178 8.48 -17.45 6.19
N ARG A 179 8.02 -18.66 6.54
CA ARG A 179 8.88 -19.69 7.15
C ARG A 179 10.07 -20.05 6.27
N ASP A 180 9.86 -20.20 4.97
CA ASP A 180 10.88 -20.64 4.03
C ASP A 180 11.93 -19.55 3.75
N LEU A 181 11.51 -18.27 3.70
CA LEU A 181 12.43 -17.13 3.63
C LEU A 181 13.39 -17.08 4.83
N PHE A 182 12.94 -17.42 6.04
CA PHE A 182 13.79 -17.49 7.22
C PHE A 182 14.70 -18.74 7.30
N LYS A 183 14.73 -19.58 6.25
CA LYS A 183 15.81 -20.55 6.01
C LYS A 183 17.00 -19.92 5.28
N LEU A 184 16.80 -18.77 4.63
CA LEU A 184 17.83 -18.03 3.90
C LEU A 184 18.56 -17.04 4.81
N GLY A 185 19.77 -16.63 4.41
CA GLY A 185 20.48 -15.52 5.03
C GLY A 185 19.73 -14.19 4.83
N ALA A 186 19.98 -13.21 5.69
CA ALA A 186 19.34 -11.89 5.57
C ALA A 186 19.65 -11.20 4.23
N LEU A 187 20.88 -11.40 3.72
CA LEU A 187 21.30 -10.86 2.43
C LEU A 187 20.55 -11.53 1.26
N ASP A 188 20.37 -12.85 1.31
CA ASP A 188 19.63 -13.59 0.28
C ASP A 188 18.15 -13.23 0.30
N ARG A 189 17.56 -12.99 1.49
CA ARG A 189 16.19 -12.47 1.62
C ARG A 189 16.06 -11.06 1.04
N PHE A 190 17.06 -10.21 1.23
CA PHE A 190 17.07 -8.84 0.72
C PHE A 190 17.05 -8.85 -0.82
N TYR A 191 17.93 -9.62 -1.45
CA TYR A 191 18.07 -9.70 -2.92
C TYR A 191 17.04 -10.58 -3.65
N GLN A 192 16.02 -11.10 -2.98
CA GLN A 192 14.92 -11.79 -3.65
C GLN A 192 14.27 -10.89 -4.71
N SER A 193 13.97 -11.47 -5.87
CA SER A 193 13.41 -10.77 -7.02
C SER A 193 11.88 -10.87 -7.05
N THR A 194 11.22 -9.78 -7.41
CA THR A 194 9.77 -9.73 -7.74
C THR A 194 9.55 -9.52 -9.24
N GLU A 195 10.53 -9.90 -10.06
CA GLU A 195 10.36 -9.91 -11.50
C GLU A 195 9.24 -10.88 -11.87
N VAL A 196 8.31 -10.41 -12.71
CA VAL A 196 7.08 -11.13 -13.06
C VAL A 196 7.37 -12.56 -13.52
N LYS A 197 8.42 -12.75 -14.33
CA LYS A 197 8.78 -14.08 -14.87
C LYS A 197 9.14 -15.08 -13.77
N HIS A 198 9.73 -14.62 -12.66
CA HIS A 198 10.06 -15.46 -11.52
C HIS A 198 8.81 -15.70 -10.67
N LEU A 199 7.99 -14.67 -10.43
CA LEU A 199 6.76 -14.81 -9.65
C LEU A 199 5.79 -15.83 -10.26
N MET A 200 5.69 -15.89 -11.59
CA MET A 200 4.87 -16.88 -12.28
C MET A 200 5.38 -18.31 -12.11
N GLN A 201 6.65 -18.52 -11.73
CA GLN A 201 7.23 -19.84 -11.46
C GLN A 201 7.04 -20.29 -10.00
N GLU A 202 6.83 -19.33 -9.08
CA GLU A 202 6.59 -19.62 -7.66
C GLU A 202 5.18 -20.18 -7.39
N ILE A 203 4.22 -19.89 -8.27
CA ILE A 203 2.84 -20.34 -8.16
C ILE A 203 2.52 -21.35 -9.27
N PRO A 204 2.32 -22.64 -8.95
CA PRO A 204 2.09 -23.68 -9.96
C PRO A 204 0.92 -23.39 -10.90
N GLY A 205 1.18 -23.36 -12.20
CA GLY A 205 0.18 -23.15 -13.26
C GLY A 205 -0.08 -21.68 -13.60
N ALA A 206 0.50 -20.73 -12.85
CA ALA A 206 0.37 -19.31 -13.15
C ALA A 206 1.04 -18.95 -14.49
N GLU A 207 2.10 -19.66 -14.87
CA GLU A 207 2.82 -19.55 -16.15
C GLU A 207 1.92 -19.79 -17.39
N ASP A 208 0.85 -20.57 -17.23
CA ASP A 208 -0.07 -20.92 -18.31
C ASP A 208 -1.20 -19.89 -18.49
N SER A 209 -1.32 -18.90 -17.59
CA SER A 209 -2.37 -17.87 -17.69
C SER A 209 -2.12 -16.88 -18.83
N GLN A 210 -2.95 -17.00 -19.87
CA GLN A 210 -2.93 -16.08 -21.01
C GLN A 210 -3.34 -14.66 -20.64
N LEU A 211 -4.28 -14.49 -19.70
CA LEU A 211 -4.77 -13.17 -19.31
C LEU A 211 -3.74 -12.43 -18.43
N LEU A 212 -3.08 -13.11 -17.50
CA LEU A 212 -1.96 -12.52 -16.75
C LEU A 212 -0.83 -12.11 -17.70
N ALA A 213 -0.49 -12.94 -18.69
CA ALA A 213 0.47 -12.58 -19.73
C ALA A 213 0.05 -11.35 -20.56
N LYS A 214 -1.26 -11.18 -20.84
CA LYS A 214 -1.81 -9.99 -21.50
C LYS A 214 -1.64 -8.74 -20.64
N PHE A 215 -1.88 -8.80 -19.33
CA PHE A 215 -1.68 -7.66 -18.42
C PHE A 215 -0.20 -7.25 -18.34
N VAL A 216 0.69 -8.23 -18.27
CA VAL A 216 2.15 -8.04 -18.31
C VAL A 216 2.57 -7.29 -19.59
N LYS A 217 2.09 -7.74 -20.75
CA LYS A 217 2.35 -7.08 -22.04
C LYS A 217 1.76 -5.67 -22.15
N LYS A 218 0.67 -5.37 -21.44
CA LYS A 218 0.05 -4.04 -21.38
C LYS A 218 0.86 -3.09 -20.51
N ALA A 219 1.44 -3.57 -19.41
CA ALA A 219 2.25 -2.77 -18.49
C ALA A 219 3.54 -2.24 -19.15
N THR A 220 4.23 -3.08 -19.92
CA THR A 220 5.50 -2.71 -20.61
C THR A 220 5.35 -1.59 -21.64
N LYS A 221 4.14 -1.33 -22.14
CA LYS A 221 3.86 -0.24 -23.10
C LYS A 221 3.65 1.13 -22.45
N ARG A 222 3.49 1.20 -21.13
CA ARG A 222 3.32 2.47 -20.40
C ARG A 222 4.69 2.99 -20.00
N ASN A 223 5.17 4.04 -20.65
CA ASN A 223 6.44 4.68 -20.32
C ASN A 223 6.27 6.19 -20.17
N ASN A 224 7.33 6.88 -19.76
CA ASN A 224 7.36 8.33 -19.57
C ASN A 224 6.84 9.10 -20.82
N ASP A 225 7.22 8.68 -22.03
CA ASP A 225 6.74 9.32 -23.27
C ASP A 225 5.22 9.21 -23.44
N SER A 226 4.63 8.07 -23.07
CA SER A 226 3.18 7.88 -23.11
C SER A 226 2.46 8.81 -22.13
N VAL A 227 3.07 9.09 -20.97
CA VAL A 227 2.56 10.01 -19.96
C VAL A 227 2.62 11.44 -20.49
N VAL A 228 3.78 11.89 -20.97
CA VAL A 228 3.97 13.23 -21.53
C VAL A 228 2.96 13.46 -22.65
N LYS A 229 2.90 12.58 -23.66
CA LYS A 229 1.95 12.70 -24.78
C LYS A 229 0.48 12.77 -24.34
N LYS A 230 0.11 11.99 -23.31
CA LYS A 230 -1.28 11.96 -22.82
C LYS A 230 -1.62 13.23 -22.05
N TYR A 231 -0.77 13.65 -21.11
CA TYR A 231 -1.07 14.65 -20.10
C TYR A 231 -0.65 16.08 -20.45
N THR A 232 0.15 16.27 -21.51
CA THR A 232 0.69 17.58 -21.86
C THR A 232 0.31 18.01 -23.27
N LEU A 233 0.41 19.31 -23.52
CA LEU A 233 0.28 19.97 -24.82
C LEU A 233 1.47 20.91 -25.03
N THR A 234 1.76 21.22 -26.28
CA THR A 234 2.71 22.27 -26.65
C THR A 234 1.94 23.58 -26.84
N THR A 235 2.38 24.65 -26.18
CA THR A 235 1.83 26.01 -26.32
C THR A 235 2.34 26.69 -27.58
N ASP A 236 1.70 27.80 -27.96
CA ASP A 236 2.03 28.56 -29.17
C ASP A 236 3.47 29.12 -29.17
N ASP A 237 4.05 29.34 -27.99
CA ASP A 237 5.45 29.74 -27.78
C ASP A 237 6.43 28.56 -27.75
N GLY A 238 5.95 27.34 -28.02
CA GLY A 238 6.76 26.12 -28.12
C GLY A 238 7.09 25.44 -26.79
N HIS A 239 6.51 25.88 -25.68
CA HIS A 239 6.70 25.25 -24.37
C HIS A 239 5.74 24.08 -24.13
N MET A 240 6.18 23.10 -23.33
CA MET A 240 5.33 21.98 -22.92
C MET A 240 4.68 22.29 -21.59
N ARG A 241 3.36 22.07 -21.51
CA ARG A 241 2.55 22.27 -20.30
C ARG A 241 1.53 21.17 -20.13
N PHE A 242 1.04 20.94 -18.92
CA PHE A 242 -0.07 20.01 -18.68
C PHE A 242 -1.37 20.48 -19.33
N LYS A 243 -2.25 19.51 -19.66
CA LYS A 243 -3.62 19.76 -20.06
C LYS A 243 -4.49 19.99 -18.83
N ASP A 244 -5.41 20.94 -18.93
CA ASP A 244 -6.42 21.18 -17.91
C ASP A 244 -7.56 20.17 -18.12
N ASP A 245 -8.01 19.53 -17.05
CA ASP A 245 -9.06 18.50 -17.05
C ASP A 245 -9.86 18.57 -15.74
N PRO A 246 -10.60 19.67 -15.50
CA PRO A 246 -11.32 19.87 -14.24
C PRO A 246 -12.41 18.80 -14.03
N PRO A 247 -12.64 18.34 -12.78
CA PRO A 247 -11.96 18.76 -11.54
C PRO A 247 -10.66 17.96 -11.26
N SER A 248 -10.29 17.01 -12.12
CA SER A 248 -9.17 16.10 -11.85
C SER A 248 -7.80 16.76 -12.00
N SER A 249 -7.61 17.63 -12.99
CA SER A 249 -6.36 18.36 -13.21
C SER A 249 -6.65 19.85 -13.37
N VAL A 250 -6.23 20.66 -12.40
CA VAL A 250 -6.56 22.09 -12.34
C VAL A 250 -5.34 22.94 -12.04
N ARG A 251 -5.34 24.18 -12.53
CA ARG A 251 -4.26 25.13 -12.30
C ARG A 251 -4.18 25.52 -10.82
N LEU A 252 -2.95 25.74 -10.38
CA LEU A 252 -2.66 26.23 -9.04
C LEU A 252 -2.78 27.74 -9.00
N ASP A 253 -3.18 28.27 -7.85
CA ASP A 253 -2.94 29.68 -7.55
C ASP A 253 -1.43 29.96 -7.46
N GLN A 254 -1.05 31.22 -7.57
CA GLN A 254 0.36 31.64 -7.61
C GLN A 254 1.13 31.27 -6.34
N ALA A 255 0.49 31.34 -5.17
CA ALA A 255 1.15 31.06 -3.89
C ALA A 255 1.45 29.56 -3.76
N THR A 256 0.47 28.70 -4.08
CA THR A 256 0.64 27.24 -4.09
C THR A 256 1.65 26.80 -5.12
N TYR A 257 1.61 27.37 -6.34
CA TYR A 257 2.61 27.08 -7.37
C TYR A 257 4.03 27.37 -6.88
N GLN A 258 4.26 28.56 -6.30
CA GLN A 258 5.57 28.96 -5.81
C GLN A 258 6.02 28.08 -4.64
N ALA A 259 5.12 27.71 -3.74
CA ALA A 259 5.43 26.86 -2.59
C ALA A 259 5.90 25.46 -3.02
N ILE A 260 5.25 24.85 -4.03
CA ILE A 260 5.68 23.54 -4.58
C ILE A 260 6.97 23.68 -5.40
N TYR A 261 7.13 24.77 -6.15
CA TYR A 261 8.37 25.06 -6.86
C TYR A 261 9.57 25.20 -5.91
N ASP A 262 9.42 25.94 -4.81
CA ASP A 262 10.46 26.09 -3.80
C ASP A 262 10.71 24.77 -3.05
N GLY A 263 9.65 24.02 -2.78
CA GLY A 263 9.70 22.67 -2.21
C GLY A 263 10.56 21.71 -3.03
N PHE A 264 10.57 21.84 -4.36
CA PHE A 264 11.45 21.06 -5.24
C PHE A 264 12.94 21.24 -4.90
N THR A 265 13.35 22.42 -4.43
CA THR A 265 14.73 22.67 -3.97
C THR A 265 15.06 21.88 -2.70
N GLN A 266 14.08 21.65 -1.83
CA GLN A 266 14.26 20.81 -0.63
C GLN A 266 14.24 19.32 -1.00
N TYR A 267 13.37 18.89 -1.92
CA TYR A 267 13.38 17.53 -2.47
C TYR A 267 14.76 17.12 -3.01
N ARG A 268 15.45 18.03 -3.69
CA ARG A 268 16.82 17.79 -4.19
C ARG A 268 17.84 17.45 -3.09
N LYS A 269 17.56 17.75 -1.82
CA LYS A 269 18.42 17.41 -0.67
C LYS A 269 18.11 16.03 -0.07
N THR A 270 16.97 15.45 -0.40
CA THR A 270 16.49 14.19 0.19
C THR A 270 16.41 13.06 -0.84
N THR A 271 16.59 13.36 -2.12
CA THR A 271 16.73 12.36 -3.19
C THR A 271 18.16 11.82 -3.32
N ARG A 272 18.34 10.77 -4.12
CA ARG A 272 19.64 10.12 -4.36
C ARG A 272 20.60 11.03 -5.15
N ALA A 273 21.90 10.85 -4.94
CA ALA A 273 22.94 11.68 -5.55
C ALA A 273 23.01 11.54 -7.09
N ASP A 274 22.81 10.34 -7.63
CA ASP A 274 22.74 10.09 -9.08
C ASP A 274 21.53 10.80 -9.72
N ILE A 275 20.37 10.73 -9.07
CA ILE A 275 19.16 11.44 -9.48
C ILE A 275 19.31 12.96 -9.36
N LEU A 276 20.02 13.47 -8.35
CA LEU A 276 20.32 14.89 -8.23
C LEU A 276 21.09 15.42 -9.44
N VAL A 277 22.10 14.67 -9.91
CA VAL A 277 22.88 15.03 -11.11
C VAL A 277 22.02 14.94 -12.37
N LEU A 278 21.19 13.89 -12.49
CA LEU A 278 20.22 13.79 -13.59
C LEU A 278 19.29 15.02 -13.62
N LEU A 279 18.65 15.35 -12.50
CA LEU A 279 17.69 16.45 -12.38
C LEU A 279 18.34 17.83 -12.64
N SER A 280 19.66 17.98 -12.43
CA SER A 280 20.37 19.23 -12.75
C SER A 280 20.38 19.58 -14.24
N GLN A 281 20.08 18.61 -15.10
CA GLN A 281 19.96 18.79 -16.55
C GLN A 281 18.54 19.17 -17.00
N TYR A 282 17.61 19.32 -16.05
CA TYR A 282 16.21 19.65 -16.28
C TYR A 282 15.81 20.94 -15.57
N ARG A 283 14.81 21.64 -16.12
CA ARG A 283 14.10 22.74 -15.47
C ARG A 283 12.62 22.39 -15.29
N ILE A 284 12.00 22.89 -14.23
CA ILE A 284 10.55 22.83 -14.09
C ILE A 284 9.93 23.74 -15.15
N THR A 285 9.02 23.20 -15.96
CA THR A 285 8.29 23.96 -16.98
C THR A 285 6.83 24.16 -16.64
N ASP A 286 6.23 23.27 -15.85
CA ASP A 286 4.84 23.42 -15.41
C ASP A 286 4.57 22.61 -14.14
N ILE A 287 3.59 23.07 -13.36
CA ILE A 287 3.07 22.37 -12.17
C ILE A 287 1.55 22.47 -12.19
N ILE A 288 0.87 21.33 -12.01
CA ILE A 288 -0.59 21.26 -11.97
C ILE A 288 -1.06 20.45 -10.77
N HIS A 289 -2.21 20.82 -10.20
CA HIS A 289 -2.92 19.92 -9.27
C HIS A 289 -3.44 18.71 -10.04
N HIS A 290 -3.37 17.52 -9.45
CA HIS A 290 -3.85 16.29 -10.08
C HIS A 290 -4.39 15.29 -9.06
N SER A 291 -5.70 15.08 -9.05
CA SER A 291 -6.39 14.16 -8.13
C SER A 291 -6.48 12.75 -8.72
N VAL A 292 -5.98 11.74 -8.00
CA VAL A 292 -6.02 10.32 -8.39
C VAL A 292 -6.32 9.40 -7.21
N GLY A 293 -6.71 8.16 -7.48
CA GLY A 293 -6.97 7.15 -6.46
C GLY A 293 -8.39 7.19 -5.88
N ILE A 294 -8.62 6.38 -4.84
CA ILE A 294 -9.85 6.40 -4.01
C ILE A 294 -9.49 6.75 -2.58
N GLY A 295 -8.57 6.01 -1.93
CA GLY A 295 -8.19 6.27 -0.53
C GLY A 295 -7.55 7.64 -0.30
N SER A 296 -6.63 8.06 -1.18
CA SER A 296 -5.99 9.38 -1.15
C SER A 296 -6.73 10.44 -1.95
N PHE A 297 -7.95 10.14 -2.43
CA PHE A 297 -8.73 11.10 -3.20
C PHE A 297 -9.19 12.24 -2.28
N GLY A 298 -8.72 13.46 -2.56
CA GLY A 298 -8.92 14.63 -1.69
C GLY A 298 -7.64 15.13 -1.01
N THR A 299 -6.57 14.34 -0.98
CA THR A 299 -5.23 14.82 -0.56
C THR A 299 -4.60 15.70 -1.64
N ASN A 300 -3.72 16.63 -1.25
CA ASN A 300 -3.01 17.47 -2.21
C ASN A 300 -2.03 16.61 -3.04
N CYS A 301 -2.22 16.61 -4.35
CA CYS A 301 -1.34 15.90 -5.27
C CYS A 301 -1.05 16.80 -6.47
N TYR A 302 0.22 16.90 -6.83
CA TYR A 302 0.71 17.74 -7.90
C TYR A 302 1.54 16.92 -8.89
N LEU A 303 1.45 17.29 -10.16
CA LEU A 303 2.40 16.84 -11.18
C LEU A 303 3.35 17.96 -11.51
N VAL A 304 4.65 17.65 -11.54
CA VAL A 304 5.73 18.57 -11.90
C VAL A 304 6.31 18.09 -13.23
N LEU A 305 6.21 18.92 -14.27
CA LEU A 305 6.81 18.68 -15.57
C LEU A 305 8.21 19.27 -15.61
N LEU A 306 9.18 18.41 -15.89
CA LEU A 306 10.58 18.76 -16.05
C LEU A 306 10.95 18.63 -17.53
N SER A 307 11.61 19.64 -18.08
CA SER A 307 12.10 19.63 -19.46
C SER A 307 13.62 19.77 -19.48
N GLY A 308 14.28 18.85 -20.18
CA GLY A 308 15.74 18.71 -20.20
C GLY A 308 16.41 19.43 -21.37
N LEU A 309 17.73 19.64 -21.24
CA LEU A 309 18.56 20.29 -22.27
C LEU A 309 18.48 19.60 -23.65
N GLY A 310 18.29 18.27 -23.67
CA GLY A 310 18.18 17.47 -24.89
C GLY A 310 16.75 17.30 -25.43
N GLY A 311 15.78 18.08 -24.94
CA GLY A 311 14.36 17.97 -25.35
C GLY A 311 13.58 16.81 -24.71
N GLY A 312 14.22 16.01 -23.86
CA GLY A 312 13.54 14.98 -23.06
C GLY A 312 12.71 15.59 -21.93
N HIS A 313 11.67 14.88 -21.50
CA HIS A 313 10.79 15.31 -20.42
C HIS A 313 10.69 14.27 -19.31
N ILE A 314 10.50 14.70 -18.07
CA ILE A 314 10.20 13.83 -16.92
C ILE A 314 8.96 14.39 -16.23
N VAL A 315 8.05 13.51 -15.81
CA VAL A 315 6.93 13.88 -14.95
C VAL A 315 7.13 13.28 -13.57
N LEU A 316 7.24 14.14 -12.56
CA LEU A 316 7.24 13.73 -11.15
C LEU A 316 5.86 13.98 -10.54
N GLN A 317 5.47 13.12 -9.61
CA GLN A 317 4.31 13.29 -8.76
C GLN A 317 4.78 13.69 -7.36
N VAL A 318 4.23 14.79 -6.86
CA VAL A 318 4.39 15.26 -5.48
C VAL A 318 3.06 14.99 -4.77
N LYS A 319 3.06 14.18 -3.73
CA LYS A 319 1.84 13.79 -3.01
C LYS A 319 1.97 14.15 -1.54
N GLU A 320 0.93 14.75 -0.99
CA GLU A 320 0.82 15.05 0.43
C GLU A 320 0.80 13.74 1.23
N ALA A 321 1.66 13.69 2.23
CA ALA A 321 1.77 12.59 3.16
C ALA A 321 0.94 12.92 4.40
N LEU A 322 -0.24 12.33 4.49
CA LEU A 322 -1.01 12.33 5.73
C LEU A 322 -0.40 11.34 6.73
N PRO A 323 -0.67 11.51 8.04
CA PRO A 323 -0.50 10.40 8.97
C PRO A 323 -1.37 9.21 8.53
N PRO A 324 -1.02 7.96 8.92
CA PRO A 324 -1.91 6.82 8.72
C PRO A 324 -3.32 7.18 9.21
N ARG A 325 -4.38 6.88 8.44
CA ARG A 325 -5.75 7.34 8.73
C ARG A 325 -6.22 6.90 10.11
N GLN A 326 -5.69 5.78 10.60
CA GLN A 326 -5.95 5.29 11.93
C GLN A 326 -5.56 6.29 13.05
N GLU A 327 -4.54 7.12 12.83
CA GLU A 327 -4.08 8.18 13.76
C GLU A 327 -4.97 9.44 13.69
N LEU A 328 -5.79 9.58 12.66
CA LEU A 328 -6.79 10.65 12.53
C LEU A 328 -8.07 10.35 13.33
N LEU A 329 -8.17 9.13 13.89
CA LEU A 329 -9.28 8.73 14.74
C LEU A 329 -9.07 9.24 16.18
N PRO A 330 -10.14 9.59 16.91
CA PRO A 330 -10.05 10.01 18.31
C PRO A 330 -9.31 8.98 19.18
N HIS A 331 -8.48 9.48 20.12
CA HIS A 331 -7.81 8.69 21.17
C HIS A 331 -6.89 7.56 20.68
N THR A 332 -6.27 7.68 19.50
CA THR A 332 -5.30 6.69 19.01
C THR A 332 -3.86 7.09 19.35
N GLU A 333 -3.10 6.18 19.97
CA GLU A 333 -1.66 6.35 20.23
C GLU A 333 -0.81 6.06 18.99
N ARG A 334 0.29 6.80 18.83
CA ARG A 334 1.22 6.70 17.70
C ARG A 334 2.40 5.78 18.00
N MET A 335 2.73 4.88 17.07
CA MET A 335 3.97 4.10 17.09
C MET A 335 4.88 4.52 15.92
N THR A 336 5.99 5.18 16.20
CA THR A 336 6.95 5.64 15.17
C THR A 336 8.26 4.86 15.20
N LEU A 337 8.95 4.80 14.06
CA LEU A 337 10.39 4.57 14.05
C LEU A 337 11.11 5.80 14.64
N GLN A 338 12.19 5.60 15.41
CA GLN A 338 12.95 6.69 16.05
C GLN A 338 13.50 7.73 15.06
N GLN A 339 13.61 7.39 13.78
CA GLN A 339 14.16 8.24 12.72
C GLN A 339 13.11 8.89 11.82
N GLU A 340 11.81 8.69 12.08
CA GLU A 340 10.73 9.36 11.34
C GLU A 340 10.63 10.83 11.76
N VAL A 341 11.16 11.72 10.92
CA VAL A 341 11.06 13.18 11.12
C VAL A 341 9.77 13.74 10.50
N SER A 342 9.27 13.13 9.42
CA SER A 342 8.07 13.57 8.70
C SER A 342 7.26 12.39 8.12
N GLN A 343 5.99 12.63 7.76
CA GLN A 343 5.14 11.61 7.15
C GLN A 343 5.63 11.21 5.74
N GLY A 344 6.16 12.16 4.96
CA GLY A 344 6.76 11.85 3.65
C GLY A 344 7.98 10.94 3.79
N GLN A 345 8.80 11.16 4.82
CA GLN A 345 9.95 10.30 5.12
C GLN A 345 9.49 8.89 5.56
N ARG A 346 8.44 8.79 6.39
CA ARG A 346 7.85 7.49 6.80
C ARG A 346 7.45 6.67 5.59
N ILE A 347 6.65 7.24 4.69
CA ILE A 347 6.14 6.55 3.50
C ILE A 347 7.29 6.03 2.62
N ILE A 348 8.31 6.86 2.39
CA ILE A 348 9.47 6.45 1.57
C ILE A 348 10.29 5.36 2.25
N ALA A 349 10.57 5.50 3.55
CA ALA A 349 11.30 4.48 4.30
C ALA A 349 10.54 3.15 4.27
N ALA A 350 9.22 3.19 4.46
CA ALA A 350 8.38 2.01 4.37
C ALA A 350 8.37 1.39 2.98
N GLN A 351 8.21 2.20 1.93
CA GLN A 351 8.30 1.73 0.55
C GLN A 351 9.66 1.06 0.27
N MET A 352 10.77 1.65 0.71
CA MET A 352 12.12 1.08 0.53
C MET A 352 12.36 -0.21 1.30
N ILE A 353 11.62 -0.45 2.39
CA ILE A 353 11.73 -1.67 3.18
C ILE A 353 10.78 -2.74 2.67
N LEU A 354 9.53 -2.40 2.35
CA LEU A 354 8.48 -3.36 1.99
C LEU A 354 8.51 -3.77 0.52
N GLN A 355 9.01 -2.89 -0.36
CA GLN A 355 9.08 -3.11 -1.80
C GLN A 355 10.47 -3.58 -2.24
N LYS A 356 10.58 -4.56 -3.13
CA LYS A 356 11.89 -5.12 -3.52
C LYS A 356 12.76 -4.23 -4.39
N ALA A 357 12.16 -3.43 -5.24
CA ALA A 357 12.84 -2.33 -5.87
C ALA A 357 11.94 -1.10 -5.78
N SER A 358 12.50 0.02 -5.34
CA SER A 358 11.76 1.26 -5.27
C SER A 358 12.16 2.19 -6.41
N ASP A 359 11.25 3.11 -6.71
CA ASP A 359 11.48 4.19 -7.65
C ASP A 359 12.75 4.99 -7.26
N PRO A 360 13.74 5.16 -8.16
CA PRO A 360 14.94 5.90 -7.82
C PRO A 360 14.68 7.39 -7.53
N PHE A 361 13.56 7.95 -8.00
CA PHE A 361 13.17 9.34 -7.78
C PHE A 361 12.53 9.59 -6.40
N LEU A 362 12.41 8.58 -5.53
CA LEU A 362 11.90 8.80 -4.18
C LEU A 362 12.70 9.88 -3.43
N GLY A 363 11.96 10.77 -2.78
CA GLY A 363 12.47 11.84 -1.92
C GLY A 363 11.31 12.61 -1.32
N TRP A 364 11.56 13.42 -0.29
CA TRP A 364 10.51 14.09 0.47
C TRP A 364 10.88 15.53 0.80
N PHE A 365 9.88 16.34 1.12
CA PHE A 365 10.08 17.68 1.64
C PHE A 365 8.85 18.13 2.43
N ASN A 366 8.98 19.26 3.13
CA ASN A 366 7.87 19.87 3.85
C ASN A 366 7.63 21.29 3.33
N VAL A 367 6.37 21.72 3.34
CA VAL A 367 5.95 23.10 3.05
C VAL A 367 5.03 23.53 4.19
N GLY A 368 5.49 24.46 5.02
CA GLY A 368 4.79 24.79 6.26
C GLY A 368 4.68 23.57 7.18
N ASP A 369 3.46 23.24 7.59
CA ASP A 369 3.09 22.08 8.40
C ASP A 369 2.81 20.81 7.57
N LYS A 370 2.73 20.93 6.25
CA LYS A 370 2.44 19.80 5.34
C LYS A 370 3.70 19.06 4.94
N SER A 371 3.61 17.74 4.92
CA SER A 371 4.66 16.84 4.46
C SER A 371 4.33 16.28 3.08
N TYR A 372 5.34 16.14 2.23
CA TYR A 372 5.19 15.63 0.87
C TYR A 372 6.25 14.58 0.56
N TYR A 373 5.87 13.61 -0.28
CA TYR A 373 6.80 12.69 -0.93
C TYR A 373 6.71 12.83 -2.45
N VAL A 374 7.80 12.49 -3.12
CA VAL A 374 8.00 12.62 -4.56
C VAL A 374 8.31 11.26 -5.14
N ARG A 375 7.73 10.97 -6.32
CA ARG A 375 8.02 9.78 -7.13
C ARG A 375 7.85 10.09 -8.61
N GLN A 376 8.36 9.26 -9.50
CA GLN A 376 8.10 9.33 -10.92
C GLN A 376 6.63 8.97 -11.22
N PHE A 377 5.98 9.78 -12.06
CA PHE A 377 4.58 9.55 -12.39
C PHE A 377 4.45 8.50 -13.51
N ARG A 378 3.87 7.34 -13.16
CA ARG A 378 3.42 6.28 -14.09
C ARG A 378 4.51 5.75 -15.05
N ASP A 379 5.64 5.31 -14.52
CA ASP A 379 6.62 4.53 -15.29
C ASP A 379 6.32 3.02 -15.22
N MET A 380 5.92 2.43 -16.35
CA MET A 380 5.40 1.05 -16.45
C MET A 380 4.26 0.70 -15.48
N LYS A 381 3.61 1.73 -14.91
CA LYS A 381 2.59 1.53 -13.88
C LYS A 381 1.35 0.83 -14.45
N GLY A 382 1.11 -0.39 -13.99
CA GLY A 382 0.00 -1.24 -14.39
C GLY A 382 -0.73 -1.80 -13.18
N SER A 383 -2.03 -2.06 -13.34
CA SER A 383 -2.81 -2.87 -12.41
C SER A 383 -3.45 -4.01 -13.20
N VAL A 384 -3.70 -5.13 -12.54
CA VAL A 384 -4.54 -6.20 -13.08
C VAL A 384 -6.00 -5.76 -12.95
N ASP A 385 -6.78 -5.94 -14.00
CA ASP A 385 -8.22 -5.76 -13.93
C ASP A 385 -8.84 -7.05 -13.43
N LEU A 386 -9.24 -7.05 -12.15
CA LEU A 386 -9.68 -8.27 -11.47
C LEU A 386 -11.03 -8.76 -11.99
N GLU A 387 -11.84 -7.88 -12.59
CA GLU A 387 -13.14 -8.22 -13.17
C GLU A 387 -13.02 -8.98 -14.50
N GLU A 388 -11.85 -8.92 -15.17
CA GLU A 388 -11.59 -9.72 -16.37
C GLU A 388 -11.15 -11.17 -16.03
N LEU A 389 -10.76 -11.46 -14.78
CA LEU A 389 -10.19 -12.76 -14.42
C LEU A 389 -11.27 -13.84 -14.27
N ASN A 390 -11.05 -15.01 -14.86
CA ASN A 390 -11.82 -16.19 -14.44
C ASN A 390 -11.36 -16.68 -13.07
N PHE A 391 -12.10 -17.62 -12.45
CA PHE A 391 -11.79 -18.10 -11.11
C PHE A 391 -10.35 -18.62 -10.98
N THR A 392 -9.87 -19.44 -11.92
CA THR A 392 -8.50 -19.99 -11.89
C THR A 392 -7.44 -18.88 -11.96
N GLU A 393 -7.64 -17.88 -12.81
CA GLU A 393 -6.72 -16.74 -12.92
C GLU A 393 -6.77 -15.83 -11.68
N PHE A 394 -7.95 -15.68 -11.09
CA PHE A 394 -8.12 -15.01 -9.80
C PHE A 394 -7.36 -15.76 -8.71
N GLN A 395 -7.44 -17.09 -8.65
CA GLN A 395 -6.66 -17.91 -7.71
C GLN A 395 -5.16 -17.65 -7.86
N TYR A 396 -4.60 -17.70 -9.08
CA TYR A 396 -3.18 -17.41 -9.28
C TYR A 396 -2.80 -16.00 -8.80
N TYR A 397 -3.64 -15.02 -9.09
CA TYR A 397 -3.41 -13.64 -8.68
C TYR A 397 -3.37 -13.50 -7.15
N THR A 398 -4.35 -14.04 -6.43
CA THR A 398 -4.41 -13.91 -4.96
C THR A 398 -3.23 -14.64 -4.29
N GLN A 399 -2.85 -15.80 -4.81
CA GLN A 399 -1.71 -16.57 -4.33
C GLN A 399 -0.38 -15.81 -4.51
N ILE A 400 -0.19 -15.13 -5.66
CA ILE A 400 0.96 -14.24 -5.89
C ILE A 400 0.97 -13.09 -4.86
N THR A 401 -0.18 -12.46 -4.60
CA THR A 401 -0.24 -11.35 -3.61
C THR A 401 0.05 -11.81 -2.18
N ALA A 402 -0.41 -13.00 -1.78
CA ALA A 402 -0.10 -13.57 -0.47
C ALA A 402 1.40 -13.91 -0.32
N TYR A 403 2.00 -14.44 -1.40
CA TYR A 403 3.45 -14.67 -1.48
C TYR A 403 4.24 -13.37 -1.33
N LEU A 404 3.87 -12.31 -2.07
CA LEU A 404 4.52 -11.01 -2.02
C LEU A 404 4.39 -10.33 -0.65
N LEU A 405 3.22 -10.42 -0.01
CA LEU A 405 3.05 -9.89 1.34
C LEU A 405 4.00 -10.57 2.35
N ALA A 406 4.21 -11.88 2.23
CA ALA A 406 5.20 -12.58 3.05
C ALA A 406 6.64 -12.11 2.76
N MET A 407 6.98 -11.84 1.50
CA MET A 407 8.27 -11.27 1.13
C MET A 407 8.53 -9.88 1.73
N ALA A 408 7.50 -9.02 1.71
CA ALA A 408 7.54 -7.68 2.30
C ALA A 408 7.76 -7.77 3.82
N HIS A 409 6.94 -8.57 4.52
CA HIS A 409 7.06 -8.78 5.96
C HIS A 409 8.41 -9.39 6.37
N ALA A 410 9.00 -10.27 5.55
CA ALA A 410 10.29 -10.91 5.84
C ALA A 410 11.49 -9.94 5.87
N GLN A 411 11.32 -8.67 5.46
CA GLN A 411 12.36 -7.65 5.58
C GLN A 411 12.52 -7.17 7.03
N THR A 412 11.51 -7.37 7.86
CA THR A 412 11.58 -7.08 9.29
C THR A 412 12.10 -8.31 10.05
N PRO A 413 13.17 -8.22 10.87
CA PRO A 413 13.69 -9.37 11.62
C PRO A 413 12.65 -10.04 12.53
N GLN A 414 11.70 -9.26 13.06
CA GLN A 414 10.60 -9.75 13.90
C GLN A 414 9.68 -10.71 13.16
N ALA A 415 9.71 -10.77 11.83
CA ALA A 415 8.96 -11.77 11.09
C ALA A 415 9.43 -13.21 11.40
N ALA A 416 10.66 -13.41 11.91
CA ALA A 416 11.07 -14.70 12.47
C ALA A 416 10.22 -15.11 13.69
N VAL A 417 9.80 -14.15 14.52
CA VAL A 417 8.85 -14.37 15.63
C VAL A 417 7.51 -14.83 15.07
N VAL A 418 7.02 -14.21 14.00
CA VAL A 418 5.81 -14.65 13.29
C VAL A 418 5.94 -16.09 12.81
N THR A 419 7.10 -16.49 12.24
CA THR A 419 7.29 -17.90 11.81
C THR A 419 7.22 -18.92 12.96
N GLY A 420 7.62 -18.52 14.17
CA GLY A 420 7.48 -19.34 15.38
C GLY A 420 6.08 -19.29 15.97
N TYR A 421 5.36 -18.19 15.79
CA TYR A 421 3.98 -18.00 16.24
C TYR A 421 2.94 -18.69 15.37
N LEU A 422 3.18 -18.85 14.07
CA LEU A 422 2.21 -19.47 13.15
C LEU A 422 2.29 -21.00 13.12
N ASP A 423 1.14 -21.65 12.95
CA ASP A 423 1.02 -23.05 12.52
C ASP A 423 -0.17 -23.22 11.54
N LYS A 424 -0.48 -24.46 11.17
CA LYS A 424 -1.55 -24.77 10.20
C LYS A 424 -2.95 -24.32 10.63
N HIS A 425 -3.23 -24.14 11.93
CA HIS A 425 -4.54 -23.71 12.41
C HIS A 425 -4.79 -22.24 12.05
N PHE A 426 -3.72 -21.46 11.83
CA PHE A 426 -3.81 -20.06 11.44
C PHE A 426 -4.61 -19.89 10.15
N ASP A 427 -4.38 -20.76 9.17
CA ASP A 427 -4.99 -20.70 7.84
C ASP A 427 -6.52 -20.67 7.96
N SER A 428 -7.08 -21.56 8.79
CA SER A 428 -8.52 -21.61 9.08
C SER A 428 -9.01 -20.47 9.99
N ALA A 429 -8.19 -20.04 10.95
CA ALA A 429 -8.56 -18.99 11.91
C ALA A 429 -8.70 -17.62 11.21
N VAL A 430 -7.71 -17.26 10.39
CA VAL A 430 -7.70 -16.00 9.65
C VAL A 430 -8.74 -15.99 8.53
N GLN A 431 -9.02 -17.14 7.90
CA GLN A 431 -10.10 -17.27 6.93
C GLN A 431 -11.46 -16.99 7.56
N ARG A 432 -11.79 -17.63 8.69
CA ARG A 432 -13.07 -17.40 9.40
C ARG A 432 -13.24 -15.94 9.80
N TRP A 433 -12.18 -15.32 10.31
CA TRP A 433 -12.21 -13.91 10.67
C TRP A 433 -12.46 -13.02 9.44
N SER A 434 -11.76 -13.27 8.33
CA SER A 434 -11.87 -12.47 7.09
C SER A 434 -13.25 -12.61 6.44
N LYS A 435 -13.82 -13.83 6.46
CA LYS A 435 -15.19 -14.10 6.01
C LYS A 435 -16.23 -13.40 6.89
N TRP A 436 -16.01 -13.37 8.21
CA TRP A 436 -16.87 -12.60 9.09
C TRP A 436 -16.78 -11.09 8.78
N TYR A 437 -15.56 -10.57 8.62
CA TYR A 437 -15.31 -9.15 8.39
C TYR A 437 -15.86 -8.66 7.03
N LEU A 438 -15.96 -9.53 6.02
CA LEU A 438 -16.73 -9.25 4.79
C LEU A 438 -18.14 -8.71 5.11
N ASN A 439 -18.85 -9.32 6.06
CA ASN A 439 -20.20 -8.88 6.44
C ASN A 439 -20.19 -7.56 7.21
N GLN A 440 -19.14 -7.30 7.99
CA GLN A 440 -18.94 -5.99 8.61
C GLN A 440 -18.76 -4.90 7.54
N VAL A 441 -17.93 -5.15 6.52
CA VAL A 441 -17.76 -4.21 5.39
C VAL A 441 -19.09 -3.97 4.66
N LYS A 442 -19.91 -5.01 4.46
CA LYS A 442 -21.26 -4.87 3.87
C LYS A 442 -22.16 -3.96 4.71
N ALA A 443 -22.12 -4.10 6.04
CA ALA A 443 -22.88 -3.26 6.96
C ALA A 443 -22.40 -1.80 6.95
N ASP A 444 -21.08 -1.58 7.02
CA ASP A 444 -20.47 -0.25 6.98
C ASP A 444 -20.73 0.46 5.65
N TYR A 445 -20.60 -0.26 4.53
CA TYR A 445 -20.90 0.26 3.19
C TYR A 445 -22.37 0.67 3.08
N SER A 446 -23.30 -0.12 3.63
CA SER A 446 -24.72 0.23 3.66
C SER A 446 -25.00 1.47 4.52
N ALA A 447 -24.28 1.65 5.63
CA ALA A 447 -24.38 2.85 6.45
C ALA A 447 -23.82 4.09 5.73
N PHE A 448 -22.70 3.94 5.05
CA PHE A 448 -22.10 4.97 4.21
C PHE A 448 -23.04 5.41 3.08
N LEU A 449 -23.61 4.50 2.31
CA LEU A 449 -24.56 4.84 1.25
C LEU A 449 -25.76 5.63 1.79
N ARG A 450 -26.35 5.17 2.91
CA ARG A 450 -27.44 5.91 3.57
C ARG A 450 -27.02 7.31 4.00
N ALA A 451 -25.79 7.48 4.50
CA ALA A 451 -25.28 8.77 4.94
C ALA A 451 -25.07 9.74 3.77
N VAL A 452 -24.59 9.24 2.63
CA VAL A 452 -24.50 10.02 1.38
C VAL A 452 -25.89 10.41 0.88
N ASP A 453 -26.84 9.47 0.85
CA ASP A 453 -28.22 9.70 0.40
C ASP A 453 -28.99 10.69 1.28
N THR A 454 -28.65 10.76 2.58
CA THR A 454 -29.29 11.66 3.56
C THR A 454 -28.51 12.95 3.82
N HIS A 455 -27.44 13.21 3.05
CA HIS A 455 -26.57 14.38 3.19
C HIS A 455 -25.93 14.54 4.58
N LEU A 456 -25.70 13.42 5.29
CA LEU A 456 -24.88 13.37 6.50
C LEU A 456 -23.38 13.38 6.19
N LEU A 457 -23.02 12.98 4.97
CA LEU A 457 -21.72 13.19 4.35
C LEU A 457 -21.89 14.20 3.21
N ALA A 458 -20.91 15.09 3.04
CA ALA A 458 -20.95 16.27 2.16
C ALA A 458 -21.04 15.95 0.66
#